data_AF-A0A934FNS0-F1
#
_entry.id   AF-A0A934FNS0-F1
#
_cell.length_a   1.000
_cell.length_b   1.000
_cell.length_c   1.000
_cell.angle_alpha   90.00
_cell.angle_beta   90.00
_cell.angle_gamma   90.00
#
_symmetry.space_group_name_H-M   'P 1'
#
loop_
_entity.id
_entity.type
_entity.pdbx_description
1 polymer ?
#
loop_
_entity_poly.entity_id
_entity_poly.type
_entity_poly.pdbx_seq_one_letter_code
_entity_poly.pdbx_strand_id
1 'polypeptide(L)'
;MALFFDVPRSVLACVAVFGITAAQEPALEPAQEPTAPERAQLDEALARFKALDVRKKATAIRLLERQLAWLEDQAVLRIADLRCDFDALPDAPSCAPTFGDPVTDAGAPYRQAQGGGERRAMPAESREHKAIAARYARPAYLPDLVREVDYDWYLGRIVRKAALSYDDVFANALAGHPPGSDHAVARVIDALDKDEAQRRLGAWFAHTYCDLDARAYPGVTLYDVWYSGKPVDVPDVDAVPFGWTVLGEKRHVSPLHGKPRERLYEEIKKAALSHRVHRTTIEAAAAAFVAAEPDMDPLYALLVPRFHYLFAQSGDRLEKLVERLAVQDREAVIARVDDAVREKDGEAWRMREDRKRELIVMAIKVQNAALSALQRASAGSKP
;
A
#
# COMPACT_ATOMS: atom_id res chain seq x y z
N MET A 1 -12.53 -10.37 26.72
CA MET A 1 -11.47 -11.32 27.14
C MET A 1 -10.26 -10.99 26.28
N ALA A 2 -9.37 -10.13 26.77
CA ALA A 2 -8.20 -9.71 25.99
C ALA A 2 -7.30 -10.93 25.81
N LEU A 3 -7.22 -11.45 24.59
CA LEU A 3 -6.32 -12.54 24.25
C LEU A 3 -4.90 -11.98 24.30
N PHE A 4 -4.15 -12.32 25.35
CA PHE A 4 -2.71 -12.08 25.41
C PHE A 4 -2.04 -12.93 24.34
N PHE A 5 -1.21 -12.29 23.51
CA PHE A 5 -0.41 -12.98 22.51
C PHE A 5 0.71 -13.76 23.20
N ASP A 6 0.43 -15.01 23.54
CA ASP A 6 1.49 -16.01 23.54
C ASP A 6 1.65 -16.44 22.09
N VAL A 7 2.68 -15.92 21.42
CA VAL A 7 2.97 -16.22 20.02
C VAL A 7 3.37 -17.70 19.98
N PRO A 8 2.51 -18.61 19.48
CA PRO A 8 2.87 -20.02 19.45
C PRO A 8 4.11 -20.19 18.56
N ARG A 9 4.98 -21.15 18.88
CA ARG A 9 6.18 -21.48 18.06
C ARG A 9 5.85 -21.74 16.57
N SER A 10 4.58 -21.97 16.20
CA SER A 10 4.09 -22.07 14.83
C SER A 10 3.95 -20.72 14.09
N VAL A 11 3.91 -19.58 14.79
CA VAL A 11 3.96 -18.24 14.18
C VAL A 11 5.40 -17.81 13.94
N LEU A 12 6.34 -18.24 14.79
CA LEU A 12 7.77 -18.26 14.45
C LEU A 12 8.03 -19.14 13.23
N ALA A 13 7.24 -20.20 13.02
CA ALA A 13 7.28 -20.98 11.79
C ALA A 13 6.70 -20.22 10.59
N CYS A 14 5.73 -19.29 10.70
CA CYS A 14 5.33 -18.48 9.54
C CYS A 14 6.38 -17.40 9.20
N VAL A 15 7.04 -16.81 10.20
CA VAL A 15 8.20 -15.93 9.99
C VAL A 15 9.43 -16.72 9.49
N ALA A 16 9.57 -17.98 9.89
CA ALA A 16 10.61 -18.90 9.39
C ALA A 16 10.24 -19.58 8.05
N VAL A 17 8.96 -19.68 7.68
CA VAL A 17 8.47 -20.18 6.38
C VAL A 17 8.80 -19.17 5.28
N PHE A 18 8.88 -17.88 5.61
CA PHE A 18 9.46 -16.87 4.71
C PHE A 18 10.98 -16.87 4.65
N GLY A 19 11.68 -17.78 5.34
CA GLY A 19 13.14 -17.82 5.30
C GLY A 19 13.81 -16.50 5.71
N ILE A 20 13.11 -15.60 6.41
CA ILE A 20 13.68 -14.37 6.96
C ILE A 20 14.46 -14.74 8.22
N THR A 21 15.40 -15.67 8.11
CA THR A 21 16.60 -15.57 8.93
C THR A 21 17.25 -14.28 8.49
N ALA A 22 17.33 -13.29 9.38
CA ALA A 22 18.21 -12.15 9.20
C ALA A 22 19.65 -12.68 9.15
N ALA A 23 20.04 -13.29 8.04
CA ALA A 23 21.43 -13.30 7.64
C ALA A 23 21.81 -11.82 7.65
N GLN A 24 22.76 -11.46 8.51
CA GLN A 24 23.37 -10.14 8.49
C GLN A 24 23.91 -9.94 7.07
N GLU A 25 23.11 -9.33 6.21
CA GLU A 25 23.61 -8.79 4.96
C GLU A 25 24.76 -7.85 5.33
N PRO A 26 25.91 -7.93 4.66
CA PRO A 26 26.92 -6.90 4.80
C PRO A 26 26.21 -5.59 4.49
N ALA A 27 26.14 -4.68 5.48
CA ALA A 27 25.43 -3.43 5.36
C ALA A 27 25.86 -2.73 4.06
N LEU A 28 25.01 -2.80 3.04
CA LEU A 28 25.08 -1.88 1.93
C LEU A 28 24.98 -0.50 2.57
N GLU A 29 25.90 0.39 2.22
CA GLU A 29 25.72 1.79 2.57
C GLU A 29 24.32 2.17 2.04
N PRO A 30 23.36 2.50 2.93
CA PRO A 30 22.02 2.88 2.49
C PRO A 30 22.18 4.01 1.47
N ALA A 31 21.33 4.08 0.43
CA ALA A 31 21.38 5.25 -0.43
C ALA A 31 21.30 6.45 0.51
N GLN A 32 22.26 7.36 0.38
CA GLN A 32 22.39 8.45 1.35
C GLN A 32 21.05 9.17 1.37
N GLU A 33 20.34 9.05 2.49
CA GLU A 33 19.18 9.88 2.75
C GLU A 33 19.57 11.31 2.41
N PRO A 34 18.67 12.09 1.76
CA PRO A 34 18.99 13.47 1.47
C PRO A 34 19.50 14.10 2.74
N THR A 35 20.69 14.66 2.65
CA THR A 35 21.36 15.28 3.78
C THR A 35 20.43 16.34 4.37
N ALA A 36 20.56 16.65 5.67
CA ALA A 36 19.72 17.68 6.29
C ALA A 36 19.67 19.01 5.48
N PRO A 37 20.76 19.47 4.85
CA PRO A 37 20.73 20.59 3.91
C PRO A 37 19.86 20.37 2.66
N GLU A 38 19.92 19.18 2.04
CA GLU A 38 19.10 18.87 0.86
C GLU A 38 17.61 18.81 1.21
N ARG A 39 17.25 18.21 2.35
CA ARG A 39 15.85 18.23 2.84
C ARG A 39 15.34 19.65 3.05
N ALA A 40 16.14 20.49 3.71
CA ALA A 40 15.78 21.89 3.93
C ALA A 40 15.58 22.66 2.61
N GLN A 41 16.39 22.37 1.58
CA GLN A 41 16.23 22.96 0.26
C GLN A 41 14.92 22.55 -0.43
N LEU A 42 14.54 21.27 -0.33
CA LEU A 42 13.27 20.77 -0.89
C LEU A 42 12.07 21.38 -0.17
N ASP A 43 12.12 21.49 1.17
CA ASP A 43 11.08 22.14 1.97
C ASP A 43 10.93 23.64 1.62
N GLU A 44 12.04 24.35 1.46
CA GLU A 44 12.04 25.75 1.02
C GLU A 44 11.44 25.88 -0.39
N ALA A 45 11.79 24.98 -1.31
CA ALA A 45 11.22 24.97 -2.65
C ALA A 45 9.70 24.76 -2.64
N LEU A 46 9.20 23.82 -1.83
CA LEU A 46 7.77 23.60 -1.66
C LEU A 46 7.07 24.83 -1.08
N ALA A 47 7.65 25.46 -0.06
CA ALA A 47 7.10 26.68 0.53
C ALA A 47 7.02 27.84 -0.48
N ARG A 48 8.07 28.01 -1.30
CA ARG A 48 8.11 29.00 -2.38
C ARG A 48 7.07 28.71 -3.46
N PHE A 49 6.89 27.46 -3.85
CA PHE A 49 5.86 27.06 -4.80
C PHE A 49 4.46 27.35 -4.26
N LYS A 50 4.19 27.00 -2.99
CA LYS A 50 2.90 27.26 -2.33
C LYS A 50 2.55 28.74 -2.28
N ALA A 51 3.55 29.62 -2.19
CA ALA A 51 3.39 31.08 -2.20
C ALA A 51 3.12 31.69 -3.59
N LEU A 52 3.25 30.92 -4.67
CA LEU A 52 2.91 31.38 -6.02
C LEU A 52 1.39 31.55 -6.19
N ASP A 53 0.98 32.50 -7.04
CA ASP A 53 -0.40 32.55 -7.51
C ASP A 53 -0.74 31.36 -8.43
N VAL A 54 -2.04 31.08 -8.60
CA VAL A 54 -2.54 29.93 -9.35
C VAL A 54 -2.03 29.88 -10.79
N ARG A 55 -1.85 31.02 -11.47
CA ARG A 55 -1.36 31.05 -12.86
C ARG A 55 0.12 30.65 -12.92
N LYS A 56 0.91 31.08 -11.94
CA LYS A 56 2.32 30.69 -11.81
C LYS A 56 2.47 29.22 -11.43
N LYS A 57 1.65 28.70 -10.52
CA LYS A 57 1.60 27.26 -10.20
C LYS A 57 1.31 26.43 -11.45
N ALA A 58 0.25 26.76 -12.18
CA ALA A 58 -0.09 26.09 -13.44
C ALA A 58 1.01 26.17 -14.51
N THR A 59 1.76 27.29 -14.55
CA THR A 59 2.90 27.45 -15.45
C THR A 59 4.08 26.58 -15.03
N ALA A 60 4.39 26.53 -13.74
CA ALA A 60 5.43 25.66 -13.20
C ALA A 60 5.13 24.17 -13.49
N ILE A 61 3.91 23.70 -13.24
CA ILE A 61 3.54 22.30 -13.53
C ILE A 61 3.66 21.98 -15.03
N ARG A 62 3.16 22.84 -15.93
CA ARG A 62 3.34 22.63 -17.38
C ARG A 62 4.80 22.61 -17.81
N LEU A 63 5.64 23.44 -17.18
CA LEU A 63 7.08 23.45 -17.45
C LEU A 63 7.76 22.16 -16.97
N LEU A 64 7.39 21.68 -15.78
CA LEU A 64 7.85 20.40 -15.23
C LEU A 64 7.49 19.25 -16.17
N GLU A 65 6.22 19.09 -16.53
CA GLU A 65 5.76 18.01 -17.41
C GLU A 65 6.46 18.04 -18.76
N ARG A 66 6.62 19.22 -19.37
CA ARG A 66 7.35 19.37 -20.63
C ARG A 66 8.83 19.00 -20.50
N GLN A 67 9.48 19.38 -19.40
CA GLN A 67 10.87 19.00 -19.16
C GLN A 67 11.01 17.49 -19.00
N LEU A 68 10.13 16.85 -18.25
CA LEU A 68 10.15 15.40 -18.06
C LEU A 68 9.92 14.65 -19.38
N ALA A 69 8.99 15.14 -20.23
CA ALA A 69 8.77 14.58 -21.56
C ALA A 69 10.01 14.67 -22.48
N TRP A 70 10.93 15.59 -22.23
CA TRP A 70 12.17 15.75 -23.00
C TRP A 70 13.37 15.00 -22.43
N LEU A 71 13.28 14.45 -21.22
CA LEU A 71 14.41 13.72 -20.61
C LEU A 71 14.71 12.38 -21.30
N GLU A 72 13.75 11.84 -22.07
CA GLU A 72 13.80 10.51 -22.69
C GLU A 72 14.24 9.40 -21.71
N ASP A 73 14.00 9.61 -20.42
CA ASP A 73 14.39 8.70 -19.35
C ASP A 73 13.43 7.51 -19.34
N GLN A 74 13.98 6.31 -19.53
CA GLN A 74 13.18 5.08 -19.64
C GLN A 74 12.33 4.83 -18.39
N ALA A 75 12.81 5.23 -17.21
CA ALA A 75 12.08 5.06 -15.96
C ALA A 75 10.85 5.99 -15.86
N VAL A 76 10.99 7.22 -16.34
CA VAL A 76 9.86 8.16 -16.42
C VAL A 76 8.85 7.68 -17.46
N LEU A 77 9.31 7.22 -18.62
CA LEU A 77 8.44 6.73 -19.70
C LEU A 77 7.63 5.50 -19.28
N ARG A 78 8.25 4.50 -18.64
CA ARG A 78 7.51 3.30 -18.17
C ARG A 78 6.43 3.63 -17.13
N ILE A 79 6.66 4.63 -16.27
CA ILE A 79 5.66 5.07 -15.29
C ILE A 79 4.52 5.79 -16.01
N ALA A 80 4.84 6.64 -16.98
CA ALA A 80 3.84 7.35 -17.79
C ALA A 80 2.97 6.37 -18.61
N ASP A 81 3.55 5.28 -19.12
CA ASP A 81 2.85 4.24 -19.89
C ASP A 81 1.78 3.49 -19.09
N LEU A 82 1.90 3.47 -17.75
CA LEU A 82 0.92 2.85 -16.85
C LEU A 82 -0.19 3.81 -16.39
N ARG A 83 -0.27 5.03 -16.94
CA ARG A 83 -1.36 5.95 -16.63
C ARG A 83 -2.72 5.35 -16.98
N CYS A 84 -3.69 5.59 -16.10
CA CYS A 84 -5.07 5.20 -16.33
C CYS A 84 -5.82 6.36 -16.98
N ASP A 85 -6.88 6.04 -17.72
CA ASP A 85 -7.90 7.01 -18.07
C ASP A 85 -8.70 7.36 -16.80
N PHE A 86 -8.35 8.49 -16.18
CA PHE A 86 -8.88 8.92 -14.88
C PHE A 86 -10.40 9.13 -14.90
N ASP A 87 -10.94 9.61 -16.02
CA ASP A 87 -12.37 9.91 -16.16
C ASP A 87 -13.18 8.61 -16.30
N ALA A 88 -12.57 7.55 -16.85
CA ALA A 88 -13.19 6.24 -16.98
C ALA A 88 -13.18 5.40 -15.68
N LEU A 89 -12.45 5.82 -14.64
CA LEU A 89 -12.39 5.10 -13.36
C LEU A 89 -13.64 5.34 -12.50
N PRO A 90 -14.10 4.32 -11.75
CA PRO A 90 -15.14 4.50 -10.74
C PRO A 90 -14.63 5.33 -9.57
N ASP A 91 -15.50 6.12 -8.94
CA ASP A 91 -15.16 6.84 -7.70
C ASP A 91 -14.87 5.87 -6.56
N ALA A 92 -13.87 6.21 -5.76
CA ALA A 92 -13.56 5.52 -4.52
C ALA A 92 -14.73 5.70 -3.54
N PRO A 93 -15.06 4.67 -2.76
CA PRO A 93 -16.07 4.81 -1.72
C PRO A 93 -15.62 5.87 -0.71
N SER A 94 -16.56 6.72 -0.26
CA SER A 94 -16.29 7.81 0.68
C SER A 94 -15.81 7.31 2.05
N CYS A 95 -16.11 6.06 2.39
CA CYS A 95 -15.63 5.37 3.57
C CYS A 95 -15.57 3.87 3.34
N ALA A 96 -14.73 3.18 4.11
CA ALA A 96 -14.73 1.72 4.16
C ALA A 96 -16.13 1.18 4.52
N PRO A 97 -16.61 0.12 3.85
CA PRO A 97 -17.93 -0.44 4.10
C PRO A 97 -18.03 -0.93 5.54
N THR A 98 -19.22 -0.86 6.11
CA THR A 98 -19.51 -1.43 7.43
C THR A 98 -20.42 -2.63 7.26
N PHE A 99 -20.12 -3.76 7.92
CA PHE A 99 -21.01 -4.92 7.84
C PHE A 99 -22.42 -4.56 8.32
N GLY A 100 -23.41 -4.93 7.51
CA GLY A 100 -24.82 -4.62 7.77
C GLY A 100 -25.34 -3.34 7.13
N ASP A 101 -24.49 -2.59 6.43
CA ASP A 101 -24.94 -1.48 5.59
C ASP A 101 -25.80 -2.03 4.42
N PRO A 102 -27.05 -1.57 4.24
CA PRO A 102 -27.96 -2.05 3.19
C PRO A 102 -27.42 -1.90 1.76
N VAL A 103 -26.39 -1.08 1.55
CA VAL A 103 -25.71 -0.94 0.24
C VAL A 103 -24.85 -2.16 -0.11
N THR A 104 -24.47 -2.98 0.88
CA THR A 104 -23.72 -4.21 0.66
C THR A 104 -24.67 -5.41 0.70
N ASP A 105 -24.72 -6.21 -0.38
CA ASP A 105 -25.63 -7.36 -0.61
C ASP A 105 -25.52 -8.50 0.45
N ALA A 106 -24.76 -8.30 1.53
CA ALA A 106 -24.57 -9.22 2.65
C ALA A 106 -25.68 -9.15 3.72
N GLY A 107 -26.87 -8.64 3.38
CA GLY A 107 -27.97 -8.43 4.34
C GLY A 107 -28.58 -9.71 4.94
N ALA A 108 -28.30 -10.90 4.39
CA ALA A 108 -28.78 -12.18 4.93
C ALA A 108 -27.92 -12.71 6.11
N PRO A 109 -26.57 -12.76 6.02
CA PRO A 109 -25.70 -13.03 7.17
C PRO A 109 -25.91 -12.10 8.37
N TYR A 110 -26.07 -10.80 8.10
CA TYR A 110 -26.16 -9.80 9.15
C TYR A 110 -27.43 -9.91 9.99
N ARG A 111 -28.58 -10.19 9.36
CA ARG A 111 -29.88 -10.30 10.05
C ARG A 111 -29.95 -11.48 11.03
N GLN A 112 -29.09 -12.49 10.89
CA GLN A 112 -29.08 -13.67 11.75
C GLN A 112 -28.02 -13.61 12.86
N ALA A 113 -27.11 -12.63 12.84
CA ALA A 113 -26.36 -12.23 14.02
C ALA A 113 -27.31 -11.49 14.99
N GLN A 114 -28.24 -12.23 15.61
CA GLN A 114 -29.19 -11.67 16.57
C GLN A 114 -28.45 -11.02 17.74
N GLY A 115 -28.84 -9.78 18.08
CA GLY A 115 -28.34 -9.07 19.27
C GLY A 115 -27.24 -8.03 19.04
N GLY A 116 -26.78 -7.82 17.80
CA GLY A 116 -25.93 -6.68 17.48
C GLY A 116 -26.72 -5.37 17.59
N GLY A 117 -26.38 -4.53 18.58
CA GLY A 117 -26.87 -3.15 18.60
C GLY A 117 -26.56 -2.44 17.28
N GLU A 118 -27.37 -1.44 16.94
CA GLU A 118 -27.11 -0.60 15.77
C GLU A 118 -25.69 -0.03 15.87
N ARG A 119 -24.88 -0.21 14.82
CA ARG A 119 -23.51 0.28 14.81
C ARG A 119 -23.51 1.78 14.90
N ARG A 120 -22.80 2.32 15.88
CA ARG A 120 -22.64 3.76 16.07
C ARG A 120 -21.31 4.19 15.47
N ALA A 121 -21.36 4.89 14.33
CA ALA A 121 -20.18 5.51 13.75
C ALA A 121 -19.61 6.58 14.69
N MET A 122 -18.36 6.43 15.08
CA MET A 122 -17.66 7.38 15.94
C MET A 122 -17.15 8.56 15.09
N PRO A 123 -17.40 9.82 15.49
CA PRO A 123 -16.86 10.98 14.77
C PRO A 123 -15.33 10.93 14.73
N ALA A 124 -14.74 11.19 13.56
CA ALA A 124 -13.29 11.20 13.35
C ALA A 124 -12.55 12.18 14.29
N GLU A 125 -13.21 13.27 14.67
CA GLU A 125 -12.64 14.27 15.57
C GLU A 125 -12.67 13.88 17.06
N SER A 126 -13.42 12.84 17.42
CA SER A 126 -13.54 12.39 18.80
C SER A 126 -12.19 11.89 19.33
N ARG A 127 -11.91 12.16 20.62
CA ARG A 127 -10.70 11.68 21.29
C ARG A 127 -10.56 10.16 21.21
N GLU A 128 -11.69 9.46 21.29
CA GLU A 128 -11.75 8.01 21.24
C GLU A 128 -11.38 7.47 19.85
N HIS A 129 -11.95 8.04 18.78
CA HIS A 129 -11.60 7.66 17.41
C HIS A 129 -10.12 7.88 17.13
N LYS A 130 -9.59 9.07 17.47
CA LYS A 130 -8.15 9.38 17.31
C LYS A 130 -7.26 8.39 18.06
N ALA A 131 -7.65 7.97 19.26
CA ALA A 131 -6.92 6.98 20.03
C ALA A 131 -6.91 5.60 19.36
N ILE A 132 -8.03 5.16 18.79
CA ILE A 132 -8.14 3.90 18.06
C ILE A 132 -7.37 3.95 16.74
N ALA A 133 -7.51 5.04 15.98
CA ALA A 133 -6.76 5.26 14.74
C ALA A 133 -5.26 5.26 14.98
N ALA A 134 -4.76 5.96 16.01
CA ALA A 134 -3.35 5.94 16.37
C ALA A 134 -2.89 4.57 16.89
N ARG A 135 -3.74 3.86 17.65
CA ARG A 135 -3.42 2.52 18.17
C ARG A 135 -3.20 1.52 17.04
N TYR A 136 -4.01 1.57 15.99
CA TYR A 136 -3.97 0.63 14.88
C TYR A 136 -3.38 1.21 13.59
N ALA A 137 -2.70 2.36 13.68
CA ALA A 137 -2.06 2.98 12.54
C ALA A 137 -1.05 2.01 11.92
N ARG A 138 -1.25 1.75 10.63
CA ARG A 138 -0.31 1.01 9.80
C ARG A 138 0.73 1.97 9.22
N PRO A 139 2.02 1.59 9.16
CA PRO A 139 2.99 2.34 8.36
C PRO A 139 2.49 2.43 6.93
N ALA A 140 2.35 3.66 6.42
CA ALA A 140 2.05 3.85 5.01
C ALA A 140 3.22 3.33 4.16
N TYR A 141 2.92 2.82 2.96
CA TYR A 141 3.94 2.56 1.95
C TYR A 141 3.92 3.72 0.95
N LEU A 142 5.07 4.32 0.66
CA LEU A 142 5.17 5.58 -0.08
C LEU A 142 4.36 6.72 0.59
N PRO A 143 4.64 7.06 1.86
CA PRO A 143 3.94 8.13 2.59
C PRO A 143 4.07 9.52 1.95
N ASP A 144 5.09 9.71 1.13
CA ASP A 144 5.43 10.92 0.38
C ASP A 144 4.71 11.05 -0.97
N LEU A 145 4.05 9.98 -1.43
CA LEU A 145 3.27 9.98 -2.67
C LEU A 145 1.79 10.27 -2.40
N VAL A 146 1.35 11.49 -2.74
CA VAL A 146 -0.08 11.84 -2.79
C VAL A 146 -0.70 11.22 -4.04
N ARG A 147 -1.89 10.62 -3.91
CA ARG A 147 -2.50 9.79 -4.95
C ARG A 147 -3.87 10.31 -5.39
N GLU A 148 -4.07 10.44 -6.70
CA GLU A 148 -5.39 10.70 -7.29
C GLU A 148 -6.11 9.41 -7.66
N VAL A 149 -5.37 8.32 -7.88
CA VAL A 149 -5.94 6.97 -8.04
C VAL A 149 -5.41 6.02 -6.98
N ASP A 150 -6.19 5.01 -6.63
CA ASP A 150 -5.78 4.01 -5.64
C ASP A 150 -6.31 2.64 -6.02
N TYR A 151 -5.76 1.61 -5.39
CA TYR A 151 -6.32 0.27 -5.49
C TYR A 151 -7.27 0.01 -4.32
N ASP A 152 -8.55 -0.13 -4.61
CA ASP A 152 -9.55 -0.43 -3.60
C ASP A 152 -9.56 -1.94 -3.32
N TRP A 153 -9.03 -2.33 -2.15
CA TRP A 153 -8.96 -3.72 -1.72
C TRP A 153 -10.33 -4.36 -1.43
N TYR A 154 -11.38 -3.55 -1.24
CA TYR A 154 -12.74 -4.05 -1.08
C TYR A 154 -13.32 -4.48 -2.43
N LEU A 155 -13.19 -3.61 -3.44
CA LEU A 155 -13.71 -3.83 -4.79
C LEU A 155 -12.77 -4.69 -5.66
N GLY A 156 -11.50 -4.80 -5.27
CA GLY A 156 -10.47 -5.50 -6.04
C GLY A 156 -10.21 -4.84 -7.39
N ARG A 157 -10.18 -3.50 -7.44
CA ARG A 157 -9.98 -2.72 -8.68
C ARG A 157 -9.45 -1.32 -8.39
N ILE A 158 -8.94 -0.68 -9.44
CA ILE A 158 -8.50 0.71 -9.38
C ILE A 158 -9.71 1.66 -9.28
N VAL A 159 -9.60 2.65 -8.41
CA VAL A 159 -10.61 3.68 -8.17
C VAL A 159 -10.01 5.08 -8.25
N ARG A 160 -10.86 6.07 -8.55
CA ARG A 160 -10.54 7.49 -8.51
C ARG A 160 -10.76 8.03 -7.09
N LYS A 161 -9.78 8.73 -6.54
CA LYS A 161 -9.90 9.50 -5.30
C LYS A 161 -10.25 10.95 -5.63
N ALA A 162 -9.39 11.89 -5.28
CA ALA A 162 -9.52 13.29 -5.64
C ALA A 162 -8.40 13.66 -6.61
N ALA A 163 -8.72 14.48 -7.61
CA ALA A 163 -7.69 15.02 -8.51
C ALA A 163 -6.62 15.76 -7.70
N LEU A 164 -5.35 15.58 -8.08
CA LEU A 164 -4.24 16.24 -7.40
C LEU A 164 -4.31 17.76 -7.57
N SER A 165 -4.08 18.50 -6.49
CA SER A 165 -3.84 19.93 -6.61
C SER A 165 -2.45 20.19 -7.21
N TYR A 166 -2.21 21.41 -7.69
CA TYR A 166 -0.86 21.78 -8.13
C TYR A 166 0.20 21.62 -7.02
N ASP A 167 -0.19 21.81 -5.76
CA ASP A 167 0.73 21.65 -4.62
C ASP A 167 1.08 20.18 -4.42
N ASP A 168 0.13 19.26 -4.60
CA ASP A 168 0.35 17.82 -4.49
C ASP A 168 1.23 17.30 -5.62
N VAL A 169 0.97 17.69 -6.88
CA VAL A 169 1.81 17.32 -8.03
C VAL A 169 3.25 17.79 -7.84
N PHE A 170 3.44 19.02 -7.34
CA PHE A 170 4.77 19.55 -7.09
C PHE A 170 5.47 18.85 -5.91
N ALA A 171 4.74 18.56 -4.83
CA ALA A 171 5.26 17.81 -3.68
C ALA A 171 5.72 16.40 -4.10
N ASN A 172 4.91 15.68 -4.89
CA ASN A 172 5.29 14.37 -5.45
C ASN A 172 6.59 14.47 -6.27
N ALA A 173 6.73 15.49 -7.11
CA ALA A 173 7.94 15.67 -7.91
C ALA A 173 9.18 16.00 -7.05
N LEU A 174 9.03 16.77 -5.98
CA LEU A 174 10.12 17.00 -5.01
C LEU A 174 10.48 15.74 -4.21
N ALA A 175 9.52 14.86 -3.99
CA ALA A 175 9.75 13.53 -3.43
C ALA A 175 10.37 12.54 -4.45
N GLY A 176 10.60 12.96 -5.70
CA GLY A 176 11.23 12.15 -6.74
C GLY A 176 10.26 11.28 -7.54
N HIS A 177 8.94 11.45 -7.33
CA HIS A 177 7.91 10.71 -8.06
C HIS A 177 7.51 11.46 -9.34
N PRO A 178 7.76 10.93 -10.54
CA PRO A 178 7.26 11.55 -11.76
C PRO A 178 5.72 11.52 -11.83
N PRO A 179 5.08 12.45 -12.55
CA PRO A 179 3.64 12.43 -12.75
C PRO A 179 3.14 11.09 -13.32
N GLY A 180 2.20 10.44 -12.63
CA GLY A 180 1.69 9.11 -12.95
C GLY A 180 2.22 7.97 -12.07
N SER A 181 3.10 8.24 -11.10
CA SER A 181 3.59 7.21 -10.16
C SER A 181 2.47 6.51 -9.39
N ASP A 182 1.43 7.23 -8.96
CA ASP A 182 0.29 6.65 -8.26
C ASP A 182 -0.56 5.74 -9.16
N HIS A 183 -0.72 6.11 -10.43
CA HIS A 183 -1.31 5.23 -11.44
C HIS A 183 -0.50 3.96 -11.65
N ALA A 184 0.82 4.07 -11.78
CA ALA A 184 1.71 2.92 -11.92
C ALA A 184 1.62 2.00 -10.70
N VAL A 185 1.61 2.56 -9.49
CA VAL A 185 1.41 1.81 -8.24
C VAL A 185 0.08 1.05 -8.29
N ALA A 186 -1.03 1.71 -8.60
CA ALA A 186 -2.34 1.08 -8.67
C ALA A 186 -2.43 -0.02 -9.74
N ARG A 187 -1.79 0.18 -10.90
CA ARG A 187 -1.70 -0.82 -11.99
C ARG A 187 -0.88 -2.04 -11.60
N VAL A 188 0.26 -1.86 -10.93
CA VAL A 188 1.08 -2.98 -10.45
C VAL A 188 0.28 -3.79 -9.43
N ILE A 189 -0.43 -3.14 -8.51
CA ILE A 189 -1.28 -3.83 -7.53
C ILE A 189 -2.38 -4.62 -8.24
N ASP A 190 -3.14 -3.98 -9.12
CA ASP A 190 -4.23 -4.62 -9.88
C ASP A 190 -3.74 -5.82 -10.69
N ALA A 191 -2.58 -5.71 -11.32
CA ALA A 191 -2.00 -6.79 -12.11
C ALA A 191 -1.57 -7.99 -11.26
N LEU A 192 -1.13 -7.77 -10.02
CA LEU A 192 -0.65 -8.82 -9.11
C LEU A 192 -1.75 -9.43 -8.22
N ASP A 193 -2.84 -8.69 -7.95
CA ASP A 193 -3.95 -9.15 -7.11
C ASP A 193 -4.93 -10.08 -7.86
N LYS A 194 -4.41 -11.21 -8.35
CA LYS A 194 -5.16 -12.17 -9.18
C LYS A 194 -5.73 -13.37 -8.41
N ASP A 195 -5.30 -13.59 -7.17
CA ASP A 195 -5.78 -14.68 -6.31
C ASP A 195 -7.20 -14.39 -5.79
N GLU A 196 -8.18 -15.17 -6.23
CA GLU A 196 -9.58 -14.99 -5.85
C GLU A 196 -9.84 -15.21 -4.35
N ALA A 197 -9.14 -16.16 -3.73
CA ALA A 197 -9.29 -16.41 -2.29
C ALA A 197 -8.77 -15.21 -1.50
N GLN A 198 -7.64 -14.63 -1.93
CA GLN A 198 -7.10 -13.43 -1.32
C GLN A 198 -7.96 -12.20 -1.56
N ARG A 199 -8.59 -12.06 -2.73
CA ARG A 199 -9.57 -10.98 -2.98
C ARG A 199 -10.79 -11.08 -2.08
N ARG A 200 -11.31 -12.29 -1.83
CA ARG A 200 -12.41 -12.47 -0.86
C ARG A 200 -11.99 -12.09 0.56
N LEU A 201 -10.76 -12.40 0.95
CA LEU A 201 -10.20 -11.96 2.22
C LEU A 201 -10.03 -10.44 2.27
N GLY A 202 -9.49 -9.84 1.22
CA GLY A 202 -9.32 -8.38 1.09
C GLY A 202 -10.65 -7.64 1.23
N ALA A 203 -11.69 -8.14 0.55
CA ALA A 203 -13.04 -7.61 0.69
C ALA A 203 -13.52 -7.65 2.14
N TRP A 204 -13.31 -8.75 2.86
CA TRP A 204 -13.70 -8.83 4.27
C TRP A 204 -12.86 -7.87 5.15
N PHE A 205 -11.53 -7.91 5.04
CA PHE A 205 -10.63 -7.11 5.86
C PHE A 205 -10.68 -5.60 5.55
N ALA A 206 -11.19 -5.19 4.39
CA ALA A 206 -11.38 -3.79 4.05
C ALA A 206 -12.57 -3.13 4.76
N HIS A 207 -13.40 -3.88 5.51
CA HIS A 207 -14.51 -3.31 6.27
C HIS A 207 -14.01 -2.47 7.46
N THR A 208 -14.80 -1.47 7.83
CA THR A 208 -14.59 -0.64 9.02
C THR A 208 -14.58 -1.50 10.28
N TYR A 209 -13.56 -1.31 11.11
CA TYR A 209 -13.44 -1.95 12.42
C TYR A 209 -14.55 -1.49 13.38
N CYS A 210 -15.11 -2.46 14.10
CA CYS A 210 -16.09 -2.26 15.15
C CYS A 210 -15.61 -2.92 16.44
N ASP A 211 -15.78 -2.25 17.58
CA ASP A 211 -15.49 -2.87 18.87
C ASP A 211 -16.68 -3.69 19.42
N LEU A 212 -16.50 -4.26 20.62
CA LEU A 212 -17.53 -5.05 21.30
C LEU A 212 -18.77 -4.24 21.72
N ASP A 213 -18.65 -2.91 21.79
CA ASP A 213 -19.73 -1.99 22.16
C ASP A 213 -20.48 -1.45 20.93
N ALA A 214 -20.29 -2.08 19.76
CA ALA A 214 -20.85 -1.68 18.48
C ALA A 214 -20.43 -0.26 18.02
N ARG A 215 -19.29 0.25 18.49
CA ARG A 215 -18.71 1.51 18.00
C ARG A 215 -17.89 1.21 16.75
N ALA A 216 -18.30 1.79 15.62
CA ALA A 216 -17.58 1.71 14.36
C ALA A 216 -16.61 2.89 14.23
N TYR A 217 -15.40 2.64 13.71
CA TYR A 217 -14.35 3.67 13.58
C TYR A 217 -14.01 3.91 12.10
N PRO A 218 -14.77 4.75 11.37
CA PRO A 218 -14.52 5.01 9.96
C PRO A 218 -13.07 5.39 9.66
N GLY A 219 -12.49 4.81 8.61
CA GLY A 219 -11.08 5.00 8.26
C GLY A 219 -10.10 4.08 8.99
N VAL A 220 -10.57 3.27 9.95
CA VAL A 220 -9.80 2.17 10.54
C VAL A 220 -10.42 0.86 10.04
N THR A 221 -9.69 0.11 9.22
CA THR A 221 -10.20 -1.15 8.66
C THR A 221 -9.85 -2.34 9.55
N LEU A 222 -10.54 -3.46 9.38
CA LEU A 222 -10.16 -4.72 10.01
C LEU A 222 -8.73 -5.12 9.62
N TYR A 223 -8.32 -4.85 8.39
CA TYR A 223 -6.93 -5.05 7.95
C TYR A 223 -5.94 -4.30 8.83
N ASP A 224 -6.14 -3.01 9.10
CA ASP A 224 -5.23 -2.19 9.92
C ASP A 224 -5.09 -2.73 11.34
N VAL A 225 -6.23 -3.13 11.91
CA VAL A 225 -6.31 -3.68 13.27
C VAL A 225 -5.54 -4.99 13.37
N TRP A 226 -5.73 -5.92 12.42
CA TRP A 226 -4.98 -7.16 12.37
C TRP A 226 -3.50 -6.97 12.00
N TYR A 227 -3.20 -5.99 11.15
CA TYR A 227 -1.84 -5.63 10.78
C TYR A 227 -1.01 -5.19 11.99
N SER A 228 -1.62 -4.42 12.90
CA SER A 228 -0.95 -3.84 14.06
C SER A 228 -0.29 -4.85 15.00
N GLY A 229 -0.70 -6.13 14.94
CA GLY A 229 -0.25 -7.17 15.86
C GLY A 229 -0.68 -6.94 17.32
N LYS A 230 -1.60 -5.99 17.58
CA LYS A 230 -2.15 -5.68 18.91
C LYS A 230 -3.42 -6.49 19.19
N PRO A 231 -3.81 -6.69 20.46
CA PRO A 231 -4.98 -7.50 20.77
C PRO A 231 -6.21 -6.86 20.14
N VAL A 232 -6.95 -7.67 19.40
CA VAL A 232 -8.13 -7.27 18.63
C VAL A 232 -9.35 -7.91 19.26
N ASP A 233 -10.37 -7.10 19.50
CA ASP A 233 -11.69 -7.63 19.78
C ASP A 233 -12.45 -7.75 18.45
N VAL A 234 -12.96 -8.95 18.13
CA VAL A 234 -13.79 -9.16 16.94
C VAL A 234 -15.21 -9.46 17.39
N PRO A 235 -16.15 -8.52 17.29
CA PRO A 235 -17.52 -8.80 17.71
C PRO A 235 -18.15 -9.88 16.81
N ASP A 236 -19.17 -10.57 17.32
CA ASP A 236 -19.86 -11.64 16.58
C ASP A 236 -20.42 -11.15 15.24
N VAL A 237 -20.81 -9.87 15.18
CA VAL A 237 -21.30 -9.20 13.97
C VAL A 237 -20.25 -9.08 12.87
N ASP A 238 -18.96 -9.28 13.17
CA ASP A 238 -17.89 -9.40 12.18
C ASP A 238 -17.47 -10.87 12.00
N ALA A 239 -17.34 -11.62 13.10
CA ALA A 239 -16.88 -13.01 13.09
C ALA A 239 -17.85 -13.97 12.38
N VAL A 240 -19.16 -13.87 12.64
CA VAL A 240 -20.16 -14.75 12.00
C VAL A 240 -20.19 -14.53 10.48
N PRO A 241 -20.25 -13.28 9.95
CA PRO A 241 -20.12 -13.05 8.52
C PRO A 241 -18.84 -13.61 7.91
N PHE A 242 -17.69 -13.56 8.61
CA PHE A 242 -16.47 -14.22 8.13
C PHE A 242 -16.71 -15.73 7.94
N GLY A 243 -17.25 -16.40 8.94
CA GLY A 243 -17.56 -17.83 8.87
C GLY A 243 -18.44 -18.17 7.67
N TRP A 244 -19.41 -17.33 7.33
CA TRP A 244 -20.37 -17.62 6.26
C TRP A 244 -19.85 -17.24 4.87
N THR A 245 -19.24 -16.07 4.74
CA THR A 245 -18.87 -15.48 3.45
C THR A 245 -17.48 -15.90 3.00
N VAL A 246 -16.55 -16.09 3.95
CA VAL A 246 -15.17 -16.49 3.66
C VAL A 246 -15.00 -17.99 3.77
N LEU A 247 -15.46 -18.61 4.87
CA LEU A 247 -15.29 -20.05 5.08
C LEU A 247 -16.42 -20.90 4.48
N GLY A 248 -17.55 -20.30 4.10
CA GLY A 248 -18.73 -21.03 3.63
C GLY A 248 -19.47 -21.82 4.73
N GLU A 249 -19.12 -21.60 6.00
CA GLU A 249 -19.63 -22.34 7.15
C GLU A 249 -20.87 -21.65 7.77
N LYS A 250 -22.07 -22.03 7.33
CA LYS A 250 -23.34 -21.48 7.84
C LYS A 250 -23.73 -21.89 9.28
N ARG A 251 -22.88 -22.67 9.96
CA ARG A 251 -23.15 -23.19 11.32
C ARG A 251 -22.89 -22.17 12.44
N HIS A 252 -22.18 -21.09 12.14
CA HIS A 252 -21.84 -20.07 13.14
C HIS A 252 -23.05 -19.17 13.38
N VAL A 253 -23.51 -19.09 14.62
CA VAL A 253 -24.67 -18.27 15.03
C VAL A 253 -24.32 -17.57 16.34
N SER A 254 -24.70 -16.29 16.46
CA SER A 254 -24.50 -15.50 17.67
C SER A 254 -25.53 -15.86 18.75
N PRO A 255 -25.19 -15.86 20.06
CA PRO A 255 -23.88 -15.53 20.63
C PRO A 255 -22.85 -16.67 20.50
N LEU A 256 -21.67 -16.35 19.98
CA LEU A 256 -20.54 -17.27 19.91
C LEU A 256 -19.90 -17.45 21.29
N HIS A 257 -19.73 -18.70 21.72
CA HIS A 257 -19.11 -19.04 23.00
C HIS A 257 -18.33 -20.35 22.92
N GLY A 258 -17.38 -20.52 23.86
CA GLY A 258 -16.57 -21.73 24.00
C GLY A 258 -15.74 -22.08 22.76
N LYS A 259 -15.54 -23.38 22.54
CA LYS A 259 -14.66 -23.92 21.48
C LYS A 259 -15.02 -23.48 20.05
N PRO A 260 -16.31 -23.38 19.64
CA PRO A 260 -16.66 -22.87 18.32
C PRO A 260 -16.13 -21.45 18.06
N ARG A 261 -16.24 -20.56 19.06
CA ARG A 261 -15.72 -19.19 18.98
C ARG A 261 -14.21 -19.18 18.83
N GLU A 262 -13.51 -19.92 19.69
CA GLU A 262 -12.04 -20.02 19.66
C GLU A 262 -11.55 -20.51 18.30
N ARG A 263 -12.18 -21.55 17.75
CA ARG A 263 -11.85 -22.08 16.43
C ARG A 263 -12.06 -21.04 15.33
N LEU A 264 -13.20 -20.36 15.31
CA LEU A 264 -13.49 -19.35 14.29
C LEU A 264 -12.50 -18.19 14.35
N TYR A 265 -12.14 -17.74 15.55
CA TYR A 265 -11.16 -16.67 15.73
C TYR A 265 -9.76 -17.07 15.28
N GLU A 266 -9.33 -18.30 15.55
CA GLU A 266 -8.06 -18.81 15.04
C GLU A 266 -8.06 -18.91 13.50
N GLU A 267 -9.18 -19.26 12.87
CA GLU A 267 -9.29 -19.23 11.40
C GLU A 267 -9.25 -17.80 10.84
N ILE A 268 -9.92 -16.82 11.48
CA ILE A 268 -9.82 -15.40 11.12
C ILE A 268 -8.37 -14.93 11.22
N LYS A 269 -7.68 -15.28 12.30
CA LYS A 269 -6.28 -14.91 12.53
C LYS A 269 -5.35 -15.50 11.46
N LYS A 270 -5.49 -16.78 11.12
CA LYS A 270 -4.71 -17.41 10.04
C LYS A 270 -4.97 -16.70 8.71
N ALA A 271 -6.22 -16.41 8.40
CA ALA A 271 -6.60 -15.69 7.19
C ALA A 271 -6.04 -14.26 7.16
N ALA A 272 -6.05 -13.55 8.29
CA ALA A 272 -5.48 -12.22 8.42
C ALA A 272 -3.98 -12.21 8.15
N LEU A 273 -3.24 -13.19 8.71
CA LEU A 273 -1.81 -13.34 8.46
C LEU A 273 -1.52 -13.67 7.00
N SER A 274 -2.27 -14.60 6.41
CA SER A 274 -2.15 -14.95 4.99
C SER A 274 -2.40 -13.74 4.08
N HIS A 275 -3.47 -12.99 4.34
CA HIS A 275 -3.82 -11.82 3.55
C HIS A 275 -2.84 -10.66 3.75
N ARG A 276 -2.34 -10.46 4.97
CA ARG A 276 -1.27 -9.50 5.26
C ARG A 276 -0.04 -9.77 4.40
N VAL A 277 0.44 -11.01 4.36
CA VAL A 277 1.57 -11.39 3.50
C VAL A 277 1.26 -11.07 2.04
N HIS A 278 0.11 -11.49 1.53
CA HIS A 278 -0.28 -11.24 0.14
C HIS A 278 -0.28 -9.76 -0.21
N ARG A 279 -1.02 -8.95 0.56
CA ARG A 279 -1.16 -7.51 0.34
C ARG A 279 0.18 -6.78 0.43
N THR A 280 0.95 -7.03 1.49
CA THR A 280 2.25 -6.34 1.69
C THR A 280 3.29 -6.73 0.66
N THR A 281 3.27 -7.97 0.17
CA THR A 281 4.14 -8.42 -0.93
C THR A 281 3.82 -7.64 -2.21
N ILE A 282 2.53 -7.46 -2.51
CA ILE A 282 2.08 -6.69 -3.68
C ILE A 282 2.39 -5.20 -3.52
N GLU A 283 2.14 -4.62 -2.34
CA GLU A 283 2.49 -3.22 -2.04
C GLU A 283 4.01 -2.98 -2.15
N ALA A 284 4.85 -3.92 -1.69
CA ALA A 284 6.30 -3.85 -1.86
C ALA A 284 6.72 -3.89 -3.33
N ALA A 285 6.09 -4.75 -4.15
CA ALA A 285 6.33 -4.78 -5.59
C ALA A 285 5.96 -3.46 -6.26
N ALA A 286 4.78 -2.91 -5.92
CA ALA A 286 4.33 -1.63 -6.45
C ALA A 286 5.24 -0.47 -6.03
N ALA A 287 5.71 -0.47 -4.78
CA ALA A 287 6.64 0.53 -4.27
C ALA A 287 8.01 0.44 -4.95
N ALA A 288 8.55 -0.77 -5.11
CA ALA A 288 9.81 -1.01 -5.81
C ALA A 288 9.76 -0.64 -7.31
N PHE A 289 8.57 -0.62 -7.91
CA PHE A 289 8.43 -0.21 -9.31
C PHE A 289 8.75 1.28 -9.52
N VAL A 290 8.33 2.14 -8.57
CA VAL A 290 8.41 3.60 -8.68
C VAL A 290 9.54 4.23 -7.84
N ALA A 291 10.04 3.54 -6.82
CA ALA A 291 11.04 4.07 -5.90
C ALA A 291 12.17 3.07 -5.61
N ALA A 292 13.40 3.57 -5.55
CA ALA A 292 14.58 2.76 -5.27
C ALA A 292 14.59 2.21 -3.84
N GLU A 293 14.22 3.07 -2.89
CA GLU A 293 14.19 2.80 -1.45
C GLU A 293 12.91 3.42 -0.86
N PRO A 294 11.74 2.80 -1.07
CA PRO A 294 10.48 3.35 -0.57
C PRO A 294 10.42 3.26 0.96
N ASP A 295 9.92 4.32 1.60
CA ASP A 295 9.55 4.27 3.01
C ASP A 295 8.32 3.36 3.20
N MET A 296 8.49 2.32 3.99
CA MET A 296 7.47 1.31 4.31
C MET A 296 7.87 0.54 5.57
N ASP A 297 6.99 -0.35 6.03
CA ASP A 297 7.26 -1.22 7.18
C ASP A 297 8.60 -1.99 7.00
N PRO A 298 9.54 -1.92 7.97
CA PRO A 298 10.85 -2.53 7.85
C PRO A 298 10.85 -4.03 7.57
N LEU A 299 9.82 -4.76 8.02
CA LEU A 299 9.70 -6.19 7.73
C LEU A 299 9.53 -6.45 6.23
N TYR A 300 8.81 -5.56 5.54
CA TYR A 300 8.48 -5.71 4.12
C TYR A 300 9.42 -4.91 3.21
N ALA A 301 10.12 -3.90 3.74
CA ALA A 301 11.19 -3.19 3.03
C ALA A 301 12.27 -4.17 2.52
N LEU A 302 12.50 -5.28 3.24
CA LEU A 302 13.39 -6.35 2.81
C LEU A 302 12.98 -6.97 1.45
N LEU A 303 11.71 -6.88 1.05
CA LEU A 303 11.23 -7.41 -0.23
C LEU A 303 11.63 -6.54 -1.43
N VAL A 304 11.91 -5.25 -1.22
CA VAL A 304 12.18 -4.29 -2.30
C VAL A 304 13.35 -4.72 -3.20
N PRO A 305 14.53 -5.12 -2.67
CA PRO A 305 15.61 -5.68 -3.47
C PRO A 305 15.21 -6.85 -4.39
N ARG A 306 14.34 -7.73 -3.89
CA ARG A 306 13.85 -8.89 -4.65
C ARG A 306 13.05 -8.43 -5.86
N PHE A 307 12.19 -7.43 -5.65
CA PHE A 307 11.38 -6.86 -6.73
C PHE A 307 12.19 -6.06 -7.74
N HIS A 308 13.23 -5.34 -7.32
CA HIS A 308 14.17 -4.69 -8.26
C HIS A 308 14.78 -5.72 -9.22
N TYR A 309 15.25 -6.85 -8.69
CA TYR A 309 15.75 -7.94 -9.53
C TYR A 309 14.67 -8.52 -10.45
N LEU A 310 13.48 -8.83 -9.91
CA LEU A 310 12.39 -9.43 -10.68
C LEU A 310 11.89 -8.54 -11.82
N PHE A 311 11.81 -7.22 -11.58
CA PHE A 311 11.48 -6.26 -12.64
C PHE A 311 12.59 -6.18 -13.68
N ALA A 312 13.86 -6.13 -13.28
CA ALA A 312 14.99 -6.13 -14.20
C ALA A 312 14.98 -7.39 -15.10
N GLN A 313 14.73 -8.57 -14.52
CA GLN A 313 14.58 -9.81 -15.30
C GLN A 313 13.37 -9.82 -16.24
N SER A 314 12.31 -9.11 -15.87
CA SER A 314 11.11 -8.98 -16.67
C SER A 314 11.23 -7.89 -17.74
N GLY A 315 12.34 -7.14 -17.76
CA GLY A 315 12.53 -5.96 -18.59
C GLY A 315 11.49 -4.89 -18.29
N ASP A 316 11.13 -4.74 -17.01
CA ASP A 316 10.07 -3.85 -16.50
C ASP A 316 8.66 -4.07 -17.08
N ARG A 317 8.44 -5.19 -17.78
CA ARG A 317 7.13 -5.53 -18.34
C ARG A 317 6.28 -6.22 -17.29
N LEU A 318 5.16 -5.60 -16.93
CA LEU A 318 4.28 -6.06 -15.86
C LEU A 318 3.69 -7.44 -16.16
N GLU A 319 3.36 -7.73 -17.42
CA GLU A 319 2.81 -9.02 -17.84
C GLU A 319 3.79 -10.15 -17.57
N LYS A 320 5.08 -9.93 -17.86
CA LYS A 320 6.15 -10.91 -17.59
C LYS A 320 6.35 -11.15 -16.09
N LEU A 321 6.25 -10.09 -15.28
CA LEU A 321 6.34 -10.22 -13.83
C LEU A 321 5.16 -11.06 -13.31
N VAL A 322 3.94 -10.77 -13.77
CA VAL A 322 2.73 -11.51 -13.41
C VAL A 322 2.87 -12.98 -13.81
N GLU A 323 3.27 -13.28 -15.04
CA GLU A 323 3.51 -14.65 -15.51
C GLU A 323 4.50 -15.41 -14.60
N ARG A 324 5.57 -14.74 -14.19
CA ARG A 324 6.59 -15.32 -13.30
C ARG A 324 6.08 -15.56 -11.88
N LEU A 325 5.23 -14.68 -11.36
CA LEU A 325 4.64 -14.79 -10.02
C LEU A 325 3.36 -15.64 -9.99
N ALA A 326 2.79 -15.97 -11.15
CA ALA A 326 1.63 -16.85 -11.31
C ALA A 326 2.00 -18.34 -11.24
N VAL A 327 3.28 -18.68 -11.16
CA VAL A 327 3.72 -20.06 -10.88
C VAL A 327 3.10 -20.52 -9.56
N GLN A 328 2.65 -21.78 -9.51
CA GLN A 328 1.87 -22.36 -8.39
C GLN A 328 2.53 -22.20 -7.01
N ASP A 329 3.84 -21.97 -6.96
CA ASP A 329 4.59 -21.76 -5.74
C ASP A 329 5.32 -20.41 -5.75
N ARG A 330 4.60 -19.34 -5.39
CA ARG A 330 5.15 -17.98 -5.24
C ARG A 330 6.27 -17.95 -4.20
N GLU A 331 6.15 -18.74 -3.14
CA GLU A 331 7.15 -18.82 -2.07
C GLU A 331 8.47 -19.38 -2.61
N ALA A 332 8.42 -20.45 -3.41
CA ALA A 332 9.60 -20.99 -4.09
C ALA A 332 10.20 -20.03 -5.12
N VAL A 333 9.40 -19.16 -5.75
CA VAL A 333 9.94 -18.09 -6.62
C VAL A 333 10.73 -17.09 -5.77
N ILE A 334 10.16 -16.62 -4.66
CA ILE A 334 10.83 -15.65 -3.77
C ILE A 334 12.11 -16.24 -3.14
N ALA A 335 12.07 -17.50 -2.69
CA ALA A 335 13.25 -18.17 -2.14
C ALA A 335 14.39 -18.29 -3.18
N ARG A 336 14.06 -18.63 -4.44
CA ARG A 336 15.07 -18.66 -5.52
C ARG A 336 15.63 -17.28 -5.84
N VAL A 337 14.80 -16.24 -5.76
CA VAL A 337 15.27 -14.86 -5.91
C VAL A 337 16.25 -14.52 -4.79
N ASP A 338 15.94 -14.90 -3.55
CA ASP A 338 16.83 -14.68 -2.39
C ASP A 338 18.19 -15.31 -2.58
N ASP A 339 18.22 -16.58 -2.97
CA ASP A 339 19.47 -17.28 -3.24
C ASP A 339 20.26 -16.58 -4.38
N ALA A 340 19.57 -16.15 -5.43
CA ALA A 340 20.20 -15.48 -6.56
C ALA A 340 20.77 -14.09 -6.20
N VAL A 341 20.05 -13.29 -5.41
CA VAL A 341 20.51 -11.94 -5.01
C VAL A 341 21.46 -11.97 -3.81
N ARG A 342 21.72 -13.11 -3.20
CA ARG A 342 22.63 -13.20 -2.05
C ARG A 342 24.11 -13.11 -2.44
N GLU A 343 24.46 -13.59 -3.64
CA GLU A 343 25.84 -13.55 -4.12
C GLU A 343 26.20 -12.13 -4.55
N LYS A 344 26.90 -11.41 -3.66
CA LYS A 344 27.43 -10.07 -3.96
C LYS A 344 28.29 -10.11 -5.23
N ASP A 345 28.06 -9.14 -6.11
CA ASP A 345 28.71 -9.00 -7.42
C ASP A 345 28.32 -10.08 -8.47
N GLY A 346 27.45 -11.01 -8.11
CA GLY A 346 26.79 -11.93 -9.06
C GLY A 346 25.93 -11.19 -10.10
N GLU A 347 25.52 -11.89 -11.16
CA GLU A 347 24.69 -11.29 -12.22
C GLU A 347 23.37 -10.73 -11.67
N ALA A 348 22.68 -11.50 -10.83
CA ALA A 348 21.41 -11.09 -10.23
C ALA A 348 21.54 -9.88 -9.32
N TRP A 349 22.61 -9.83 -8.51
CA TRP A 349 22.95 -8.66 -7.70
C TRP A 349 23.17 -7.41 -8.55
N ARG A 350 23.94 -7.53 -9.64
CA ARG A 350 24.20 -6.41 -10.55
C ARG A 350 22.92 -5.91 -11.21
N MET A 351 22.06 -6.81 -11.69
CA MET A 351 20.75 -6.44 -12.26
C MET A 351 19.87 -5.66 -11.27
N ARG A 352 19.80 -6.12 -10.02
CA ARG A 352 19.11 -5.44 -8.92
C ARG A 352 19.67 -4.03 -8.69
N GLU A 353 20.98 -3.91 -8.50
CA GLU A 353 21.62 -2.65 -8.16
C GLU A 353 21.62 -1.65 -9.33
N ASP A 354 21.70 -2.13 -10.57
CA ASP A 354 21.58 -1.27 -11.76
C ASP A 354 20.17 -0.69 -11.87
N ARG A 355 19.13 -1.49 -11.64
CA ARG A 355 17.75 -1.01 -11.61
C ARG A 355 17.51 -0.03 -10.46
N LYS A 356 18.04 -0.32 -9.27
CA LYS A 356 17.98 0.59 -8.12
C LYS A 356 18.63 1.93 -8.45
N ARG A 357 19.83 1.92 -9.04
CA ARG A 357 20.56 3.13 -9.46
C ARG A 357 19.79 3.93 -10.50
N GLU A 358 19.15 3.26 -11.46
CA GLU A 358 18.30 3.91 -12.46
C GLU A 358 17.15 4.69 -11.79
N LEU A 359 16.46 4.11 -10.81
CA LEU A 359 15.39 4.80 -10.06
C LEU A 359 15.91 5.98 -9.23
N ILE A 360 17.10 5.88 -8.63
CA ILE A 360 17.75 7.00 -7.93
C ILE A 360 18.03 8.14 -8.92
N VAL A 361 18.60 7.83 -10.09
CA VAL A 361 18.89 8.81 -11.14
C VAL A 361 17.59 9.45 -11.65
N MET A 362 16.53 8.66 -11.83
CA MET A 362 15.20 9.16 -12.18
C MET A 362 14.69 10.17 -11.14
N ALA A 363 14.69 9.81 -9.86
CA ALA A 363 14.22 10.68 -8.77
C ALA A 363 14.97 12.03 -8.76
N ILE A 364 16.30 11.99 -8.88
CA ILE A 364 17.15 13.20 -8.96
C ILE A 364 16.79 14.06 -10.18
N LYS A 365 16.57 13.44 -11.34
CA LYS A 365 16.15 14.15 -12.57
C LYS A 365 14.78 14.81 -12.39
N VAL A 366 13.83 14.14 -11.75
CA VAL A 366 12.48 14.66 -11.48
C VAL A 366 12.54 15.85 -10.52
N GLN A 367 13.30 15.74 -9.44
CA GLN A 367 13.54 16.83 -8.48
C GLN A 367 14.16 18.05 -9.17
N ASN A 368 15.21 17.85 -9.96
CA ASN A 368 15.88 18.92 -10.69
C ASN A 368 14.94 19.60 -11.70
N ALA A 369 14.08 18.84 -12.38
CA ALA A 369 13.07 19.40 -13.27
C ALA A 369 12.05 20.26 -12.48
N ALA A 370 11.60 19.81 -11.31
CA ALA A 370 10.69 20.56 -10.45
C ALA A 370 11.32 21.89 -9.99
N LEU A 371 12.56 21.85 -9.51
CA LEU A 371 13.31 23.04 -9.09
C LEU A 371 13.52 24.03 -10.25
N SER A 372 13.88 23.52 -11.43
CA SER A 372 14.06 24.34 -12.64
C SER A 372 12.75 25.00 -13.08
N ALA A 373 11.65 24.25 -13.06
CA ALA A 373 10.32 24.75 -13.42
C ALA A 373 9.85 25.86 -12.46
N LEU A 374 10.05 25.69 -11.15
CA LEU A 374 9.76 26.69 -10.14
C LEU A 374 10.56 27.99 -10.37
N GLN A 375 11.86 27.88 -10.64
CA GLN A 375 12.72 29.03 -10.90
C GLN A 375 12.24 29.83 -12.12
N ARG A 376 11.91 29.14 -13.23
CA ARG A 376 11.43 29.77 -14.47
C ARG A 376 10.07 30.43 -14.29
N ALA A 377 9.13 29.76 -13.63
CA ALA A 377 7.80 30.30 -13.36
C ALA A 377 7.84 31.53 -12.44
N SER A 378 8.80 31.58 -11.51
CA SER A 378 9.02 32.73 -10.62
C SER A 378 9.62 33.93 -11.36
N ALA A 379 10.53 33.68 -12.32
CA ALA A 379 11.25 34.72 -13.05
C ALA A 379 10.41 35.43 -14.15
N GLY A 380 9.38 34.77 -14.68
CA GLY A 380 8.49 35.32 -15.73
C GLY A 380 7.61 36.50 -15.30
N SER A 381 7.83 37.05 -14.11
CA SER A 381 7.10 38.18 -13.52
C SER A 381 7.97 39.44 -13.53
N LYS A 382 8.52 39.82 -14.69
CA LYS A 382 8.86 41.23 -14.87
C LYS A 382 7.55 41.97 -15.16
N PRO A 383 7.16 42.95 -14.31
CA PRO A 383 5.93 43.71 -14.49
C PRO A 383 5.89 44.43 -15.85
#